data_AF-A0A165EHA4-F1
#
_entry.id   AF-A0A165EHA4-F1
#
_cell.length_a   1.000
_cell.length_b   1.000
_cell.length_c   1.000
_cell.angle_alpha   90.00
_cell.angle_beta   90.00
_cell.angle_gamma   90.00
#
_symmetry.space_group_name_H-M   'P 1'
#
loop_
_entity.id
_entity.type
_entity.pdbx_description
1 polymer ?
#
loop_
_entity_poly.entity_id
_entity_poly.type
_entity_poly.pdbx_seq_one_letter_code
_entity_poly.pdbx_strand_id
1 'polypeptide(L)'
;MFISLSHHSLSQHAHLLNRLVQLKHISLIFYYDSNPNQVMDPLQFGTPLISLPSLISSRLCYRHHWRACKVLLAAFNRQSLTLLHVDISRAPSDFTDDYFPALAPDLETLVLRHSRTFSDLALWSSSPRDHFHLISPLTSLRRLLIAGPADSWILRTMPSTVEQLEVPLFQQPHARSYLPPPPIRDS
;
A
#
# COMPACT_ATOMS: atom_id res chain seq x y z
N MET A 1 -0.08 10.02 11.57
CA MET A 1 0.15 11.23 10.75
C MET A 1 -0.34 10.97 9.33
N PHE A 2 -1.06 11.92 8.74
CA PHE A 2 -1.51 11.86 7.35
C PHE A 2 -0.60 12.73 6.48
N ILE A 3 -0.07 12.16 5.40
CA ILE A 3 0.81 12.85 4.46
C ILE A 3 0.31 12.57 3.05
N SER A 4 -0.08 13.64 2.36
CA SER A 4 -0.44 13.61 0.95
C SER A 4 0.83 13.83 0.14
N LEU A 5 1.17 12.86 -0.71
CA LEU A 5 2.36 12.89 -1.54
C LEU A 5 1.96 13.03 -3.00
N SER A 6 2.43 14.11 -3.61
CA SER A 6 2.39 14.34 -5.06
C SER A 6 3.77 14.18 -5.67
N HIS A 7 3.84 14.15 -7.00
CA HIS A 7 5.11 14.13 -7.74
C HIS A 7 6.07 15.26 -7.35
N HIS A 8 5.54 16.43 -6.97
CA HIS A 8 6.34 17.63 -6.72
C HIS A 8 6.74 17.82 -5.26
N SER A 9 6.08 17.12 -4.33
CA SER A 9 6.32 17.28 -2.90
C SER A 9 7.14 16.15 -2.30
N LEU A 10 7.51 15.16 -3.10
CA LEU A 10 8.11 13.90 -2.65
C LEU A 10 9.48 14.07 -1.97
N SER A 11 10.38 14.86 -2.57
CA SER A 11 11.72 15.15 -2.05
C SER A 11 11.65 15.89 -0.70
N GLN A 12 10.80 16.91 -0.62
CA GLN A 12 10.56 17.71 0.58
C GLN A 12 10.04 16.83 1.73
N HIS A 13 9.06 15.97 1.45
CA HIS A 13 8.51 15.06 2.46
C HIS A 13 9.51 13.97 2.87
N ALA A 14 10.37 13.47 1.98
CA ALA A 14 11.39 12.48 2.32
C ALA A 14 12.34 12.96 3.43
N HIS A 15 12.75 14.23 3.39
CA HIS A 15 13.57 14.82 4.46
C HIS A 15 12.81 14.95 5.78
N LEU A 16 11.52 15.32 5.73
CA LEU A 16 10.68 15.41 6.93
C LEU A 16 10.51 14.05 7.59
N LEU A 17 10.28 13.00 6.79
CA LEU A 17 10.10 11.64 7.29
C LEU A 17 11.30 11.14 8.12
N ASN A 18 12.52 11.49 7.72
CA ASN A 18 13.73 11.14 8.47
C ASN A 18 13.80 11.72 9.88
N ARG A 19 13.02 12.77 10.17
CA ARG A 19 12.96 13.38 11.51
C ARG A 19 11.92 12.73 12.43
N LEU A 20 11.06 11.88 11.88
CA LEU A 20 9.89 11.34 12.58
C LEU A 20 10.19 9.99 13.26
N VAL A 21 11.31 9.87 13.97
CA VAL A 21 11.80 8.59 14.52
C VAL A 21 10.86 7.94 15.56
N GLN A 22 10.00 8.73 16.20
CA GLN A 22 8.99 8.28 17.17
C GLN A 22 7.61 8.01 16.54
N LEU A 23 7.46 8.23 15.23
CA LEU A 23 6.18 8.06 14.55
C LEU A 23 5.79 6.58 14.51
N LYS A 24 4.64 6.27 15.12
CA LYS A 24 4.09 4.91 15.15
C LYS A 24 3.15 4.59 13.99
N HIS A 25 2.45 5.61 13.47
CA HIS A 25 1.42 5.44 12.45
C HIS A 25 1.57 6.46 11.34
N ILE A 26 1.65 5.99 10.11
CA ILE A 26 1.74 6.84 8.92
C ILE A 26 0.67 6.46 7.91
N SER A 27 0.07 7.46 7.26
CA SER A 27 -0.80 7.28 6.11
C SER A 27 -0.24 8.10 4.95
N LEU A 28 0.18 7.42 3.89
CA LEU A 28 0.70 8.00 2.67
C LEU A 28 -0.35 7.88 1.57
N ILE A 29 -0.75 9.02 1.01
CA ILE A 29 -1.71 9.08 -0.09
C ILE A 29 -0.95 9.53 -1.33
N PHE A 30 -0.85 8.65 -2.33
CA PHE A 30 -0.21 8.91 -3.62
C PHE A 30 -1.26 9.34 -4.64
N TYR A 31 -1.16 10.57 -5.14
CA TYR A 31 -2.07 11.12 -6.14
C TYR A 31 -1.32 11.90 -7.24
N TYR A 32 -1.83 11.82 -8.47
CA TYR A 32 -1.32 12.60 -9.58
C TYR A 32 -1.83 14.03 -9.49
N ASP A 33 -0.92 15.00 -9.54
CA ASP A 33 -1.26 16.41 -9.69
C ASP A 33 -1.12 16.73 -11.18
N SER A 34 -2.18 17.25 -11.79
CA SER A 34 -2.51 17.18 -13.23
C SER A 34 -1.62 18.03 -14.16
N ASN A 35 -0.38 18.30 -13.81
CA ASN A 35 0.52 19.14 -14.61
C ASN A 35 1.56 18.29 -15.38
N PRO A 36 1.27 17.85 -16.62
CA PRO A 36 2.17 17.02 -17.40
C PRO A 36 3.47 17.73 -17.82
N ASN A 37 3.53 19.06 -17.68
CA ASN A 37 4.65 19.88 -18.13
C ASN A 37 5.63 20.26 -17.01
N GLN A 38 5.31 19.96 -15.74
CA GLN A 38 6.23 20.23 -14.64
C GLN A 38 7.24 19.09 -14.51
N VAL A 39 8.52 19.47 -14.59
CA VAL A 39 9.67 18.58 -14.43
C VAL A 39 9.52 17.80 -13.11
N MET A 40 9.49 16.48 -13.23
CA MET A 40 9.47 15.60 -12.07
C MET A 40 10.71 15.87 -11.23
N ASP A 41 10.54 16.06 -9.93
CA ASP A 41 11.67 16.14 -9.01
C ASP A 41 12.25 14.72 -8.90
N PRO A 42 13.42 14.42 -9.46
CA PRO A 42 13.97 13.10 -9.33
C PRO A 42 14.33 12.92 -7.86
N LEU A 43 13.66 12.00 -7.17
CA LEU A 43 14.31 11.37 -6.03
C LEU A 43 15.62 10.80 -6.58
N GLN A 44 16.72 11.51 -6.34
CA GLN A 44 18.02 11.15 -6.90
C GLN A 44 18.38 9.75 -6.41
N PHE A 45 18.86 8.91 -7.33
CA PHE A 45 19.49 7.64 -6.97
C PHE A 45 20.55 7.92 -5.89
N GLY A 46 20.46 7.21 -4.75
CA GLY A 46 21.23 7.53 -3.54
C GLY A 46 20.45 8.25 -2.44
N THR A 47 19.11 8.28 -2.51
CA THR A 47 18.25 8.81 -1.44
C THR A 47 18.62 8.13 -0.11
N PRO A 48 18.96 8.89 0.96
CA PRO A 48 19.31 8.31 2.24
C PRO A 48 18.13 7.49 2.77
N LEU A 49 18.44 6.32 3.33
CA LEU A 49 17.47 5.41 3.94
C LEU A 49 16.57 6.18 4.91
N ILE A 50 15.26 6.20 4.64
CA ILE A 50 14.27 6.80 5.53
C ILE A 50 14.03 5.85 6.70
N SER A 51 14.68 6.12 7.82
CA SER A 51 14.59 5.26 9.00
C SER A 51 13.43 5.68 9.89
N LEU A 52 12.40 4.83 10.01
CA LEU A 52 11.28 5.01 10.93
C LEU A 52 11.22 3.83 11.91
N PRO A 53 12.13 3.78 12.90
CA PRO A 53 12.30 2.61 13.76
C PRO A 53 11.10 2.33 14.66
N SER A 54 10.28 3.33 15.00
CA SER A 54 9.09 3.15 15.85
C SER A 54 7.82 2.88 15.06
N LEU A 55 7.89 2.74 13.73
CA LEU A 55 6.69 2.64 12.89
C LEU A 55 6.08 1.25 12.98
N ILE A 56 4.87 1.18 13.51
CA ILE A 56 4.11 -0.06 13.75
C ILE A 56 3.04 -0.25 12.67
N SER A 57 2.45 0.85 12.19
CA SER A 57 1.36 0.83 11.21
C SER A 57 1.62 1.79 10.05
N SER A 58 1.36 1.30 8.83
CA SER A 58 1.47 2.08 7.61
C SER A 58 0.24 1.86 6.74
N ARG A 59 -0.37 2.95 6.31
CA ARG A 59 -1.41 2.97 5.28
C ARG A 59 -0.86 3.55 4.00
N LEU A 60 -0.98 2.82 2.90
CA LEU A 60 -0.58 3.21 1.56
C LEU A 60 -1.84 3.29 0.70
N CYS A 61 -2.20 4.50 0.28
CA CYS A 61 -3.36 4.73 -0.59
C CYS A 61 -2.87 5.21 -1.96
N TYR A 62 -3.05 4.37 -2.97
CA TYR A 62 -2.70 4.67 -4.36
C TYR A 62 -3.94 5.13 -5.10
N ARG A 63 -4.06 6.45 -5.29
CA ARG A 63 -5.05 7.04 -6.21
C ARG A 63 -4.54 7.02 -7.66
N HIS A 64 -3.23 7.21 -7.80
CA HIS A 64 -2.49 7.12 -9.06
C HIS A 64 -1.12 6.47 -8.81
N HIS A 65 -0.59 5.77 -9.82
CA HIS A 65 0.69 5.09 -9.73
C HIS A 65 1.76 5.77 -10.58
N TRP A 66 2.96 5.99 -10.01
CA TRP A 66 4.14 6.44 -10.76
C TRP A 66 5.45 5.91 -10.16
N ARG A 67 6.51 5.85 -10.98
CA ARG A 67 7.80 5.26 -10.63
C ARG A 67 8.47 5.85 -9.39
N ALA A 68 8.28 7.13 -9.06
CA ALA A 68 8.94 7.73 -7.90
C ALA A 68 8.40 7.22 -6.54
N CYS A 69 7.17 6.68 -6.51
CA CYS A 69 6.65 5.98 -5.32
C CYS A 69 7.57 4.81 -4.92
N LYS A 70 8.19 4.13 -5.90
CA LYS A 70 9.16 3.06 -5.71
C LYS A 70 10.33 3.49 -4.84
N VAL A 71 10.97 4.60 -5.22
CA VAL A 71 12.22 5.06 -4.60
C VAL A 71 11.94 5.43 -3.15
N LEU A 72 10.80 6.06 -2.88
CA LEU A 72 10.38 6.36 -1.52
C LEU A 72 10.13 5.09 -0.70
N LEU A 73 9.33 4.14 -1.22
CA LEU A 73 9.01 2.89 -0.51
C LEU A 73 10.24 2.02 -0.24
N ALA A 74 11.17 1.95 -1.20
CA ALA A 74 12.43 1.24 -1.05
C ALA A 74 13.38 1.90 -0.04
N ALA A 75 13.30 3.23 0.11
CA ALA A 75 14.09 3.98 1.07
C ALA A 75 13.59 3.77 2.52
N PHE A 76 12.34 3.38 2.74
CA PHE A 76 11.85 3.18 4.11
C PHE A 76 12.45 1.91 4.75
N ASN A 77 13.12 2.08 5.89
CA ASN A 77 13.45 1.01 6.80
C ASN A 77 12.38 0.88 7.88
N ARG A 78 11.67 -0.25 7.89
CA ARG A 78 10.44 -0.46 8.67
C ARG A 78 10.46 -1.76 9.48
N GLN A 79 11.56 -2.00 10.20
CA GLN A 79 11.77 -3.24 10.95
C GLN A 79 10.68 -3.54 11.99
N SER A 80 10.03 -2.51 12.51
CA SER A 80 8.98 -2.66 13.54
C SER A 80 7.55 -2.66 12.98
N LEU A 81 7.38 -2.67 11.66
CA LEU A 81 6.08 -2.56 11.03
C LEU A 81 5.36 -3.92 11.05
N THR A 82 4.23 -3.95 11.75
CA THR A 82 3.39 -5.14 11.93
C THR A 82 2.04 -5.02 11.21
N LEU A 83 1.57 -3.78 11.01
CA LEU A 83 0.29 -3.46 10.41
C LEU A 83 0.48 -2.77 9.05
N LEU A 84 -0.05 -3.39 7.99
CA LEU A 84 -0.08 -2.79 6.66
C LEU A 84 -1.52 -2.63 6.19
N HIS A 85 -1.82 -1.43 5.70
CA HIS A 85 -3.07 -1.16 5.01
C HIS A 85 -2.74 -0.70 3.60
N VAL A 86 -3.26 -1.40 2.60
CA VAL A 86 -3.11 -1.04 1.19
C VAL A 86 -4.48 -0.76 0.58
N ASP A 87 -4.62 0.42 -0.03
CA ASP A 87 -5.81 0.86 -0.77
C ASP A 87 -5.37 1.24 -2.19
N ILE A 88 -5.81 0.49 -3.20
CA ILE A 88 -5.49 0.71 -4.60
C ILE A 88 -6.77 1.12 -5.32
N SER A 89 -7.05 2.43 -5.35
CA SER A 89 -8.26 3.01 -5.93
C SER A 89 -7.96 3.80 -7.19
N ARG A 90 -8.43 3.28 -8.32
CA ARG A 90 -8.35 3.97 -9.61
C ARG A 90 -9.37 5.10 -9.70
N ALA A 91 -8.95 6.21 -10.33
CA ALA A 91 -9.90 7.19 -10.84
C ALA A 91 -10.75 6.56 -11.97
N PRO A 92 -12.07 6.80 -12.00
CA PRO A 92 -13.00 6.13 -12.92
C PRO A 92 -12.82 6.45 -14.43
N SER A 93 -11.84 7.25 -14.84
CA SER A 93 -11.69 7.70 -16.23
C SER A 93 -10.78 6.84 -17.10
N ASP A 94 -9.94 5.97 -16.53
CA ASP A 94 -8.87 5.31 -17.29
C ASP A 94 -9.22 3.86 -17.69
N PHE A 95 -10.46 3.59 -18.12
CA PHE A 95 -10.91 2.27 -18.60
C PHE A 95 -10.35 1.89 -19.99
N THR A 96 -9.06 2.11 -20.25
CA THR A 96 -8.37 1.48 -21.38
C THR A 96 -7.75 0.17 -20.91
N ASP A 97 -8.21 -0.91 -21.53
CA ASP A 97 -8.22 -2.30 -21.04
C ASP A 97 -6.87 -3.02 -20.85
N ASP A 98 -5.71 -2.39 -21.07
CA ASP A 98 -4.41 -3.10 -21.08
C ASP A 98 -3.37 -2.60 -20.07
N TYR A 99 -3.73 -1.64 -19.21
CA TYR A 99 -2.86 -1.19 -18.12
C TYR A 99 -3.45 -1.57 -16.76
N PHE A 100 -3.63 -2.88 -16.53
CA PHE A 100 -3.39 -3.39 -15.18
C PHE A 100 -1.86 -3.46 -15.04
N PRO A 101 -1.18 -2.52 -14.35
CA PRO A 101 0.08 -2.93 -13.79
C PRO A 101 -0.30 -4.00 -12.78
N ALA A 102 -0.04 -5.26 -13.14
CA ALA A 102 0.27 -6.30 -12.17
C ALA A 102 0.99 -5.60 -11.03
N LEU A 103 0.39 -5.63 -9.84
CA LEU A 103 0.85 -5.04 -8.60
C LEU A 103 2.26 -4.46 -8.75
N ALA A 104 2.40 -3.13 -8.73
CA ALA A 104 3.69 -2.49 -8.98
C ALA A 104 4.80 -3.33 -8.31
N PRO A 105 5.80 -3.86 -9.05
CA PRO A 105 6.83 -4.78 -8.52
C PRO A 105 7.49 -4.28 -7.22
N ASP A 106 7.30 -3.01 -6.92
CA ASP A 106 7.78 -2.25 -5.78
C ASP A 106 6.98 -2.51 -4.49
N LEU A 107 5.65 -2.69 -4.58
CA LEU A 107 4.82 -3.11 -3.45
C LEU A 107 5.10 -4.58 -3.09
N GLU A 108 5.30 -5.42 -4.12
CA GLU A 108 5.81 -6.78 -3.95
C GLU A 108 7.19 -6.78 -3.29
N THR A 109 8.11 -5.91 -3.71
CA THR A 109 9.44 -5.78 -3.08
C THR A 109 9.34 -5.39 -1.60
N LEU A 110 8.44 -4.47 -1.25
CA LEU A 110 8.18 -4.07 0.14
C LEU A 110 7.62 -5.25 0.95
N VAL A 111 6.62 -5.93 0.41
CA VAL A 111 5.99 -7.10 1.02
C VAL A 111 7.00 -8.23 1.21
N LEU A 112 7.85 -8.50 0.23
CA LEU A 112 8.90 -9.51 0.31
C LEU A 112 9.92 -9.17 1.40
N ARG A 113 10.41 -7.93 1.43
CA ARG A 113 11.41 -7.47 2.41
C ARG A 113 10.91 -7.54 3.85
N HIS A 114 9.62 -7.28 4.07
CA HIS A 114 9.00 -7.20 5.40
C HIS A 114 8.00 -8.34 5.68
N SER A 115 8.04 -9.40 4.87
CA SER A 115 7.12 -10.54 4.91
C SER A 115 7.03 -11.24 6.27
N ARG A 116 8.10 -11.15 7.07
CA ARG A 116 8.23 -11.78 8.38
C ARG A 116 7.80 -10.88 9.55
N THR A 117 7.48 -9.61 9.30
CA THR A 117 7.11 -8.67 10.36
C THR A 117 5.63 -8.34 10.36
N PHE A 118 4.98 -8.41 9.19
CA PHE A 118 3.55 -8.17 9.08
C PHE A 118 2.71 -9.26 9.75
N SER A 119 1.98 -8.89 10.79
CA SER A 119 0.98 -9.72 11.46
C SER A 119 -0.44 -9.43 10.96
N ASP A 120 -0.69 -8.22 10.47
CA ASP A 120 -2.01 -7.75 10.09
C ASP A 120 -1.98 -7.01 8.73
N LEU A 121 -2.85 -7.42 7.81
CA LEU A 121 -3.02 -6.79 6.51
C LEU A 121 -4.48 -6.41 6.28
N ALA A 122 -4.73 -5.12 5.99
CA ALA A 122 -5.97 -4.66 5.38
C ALA A 122 -5.73 -4.33 3.91
N LEU A 123 -6.59 -4.86 3.03
CA LEU A 123 -6.45 -4.72 1.60
C LEU A 123 -7.76 -4.28 0.95
N TRP A 124 -7.66 -3.30 0.08
CA TRP A 124 -8.69 -2.94 -0.86
C TRP A 124 -8.04 -2.69 -2.22
N SER A 125 -8.49 -3.42 -3.25
CA SER A 125 -8.15 -3.14 -4.64
C SER A 125 -9.39 -3.29 -5.50
N SER A 126 -9.52 -2.49 -6.54
CA SER A 126 -10.50 -2.72 -7.61
C SER A 126 -10.20 -3.96 -8.46
N SER A 127 -9.00 -4.52 -8.34
CA SER A 127 -8.52 -5.72 -9.04
C SER A 127 -8.32 -6.87 -8.06
N PRO A 128 -9.09 -7.97 -8.14
CA PRO A 128 -8.84 -9.12 -7.29
C PRO A 128 -7.41 -9.64 -7.43
N ARG A 129 -6.82 -9.62 -8.65
CA ARG A 129 -5.48 -10.18 -8.96
C ARG A 129 -4.36 -9.58 -8.12
N ASP A 130 -4.52 -8.34 -7.67
CA ASP A 130 -3.56 -7.66 -6.79
C ASP A 130 -3.42 -8.36 -5.43
N HIS A 131 -4.48 -9.03 -4.98
CA HIS A 131 -4.47 -9.70 -3.70
C HIS A 131 -3.47 -10.87 -3.66
N PHE A 132 -3.22 -11.54 -4.80
CA PHE A 132 -2.31 -12.69 -4.92
C PHE A 132 -0.89 -12.35 -4.50
N HIS A 133 -0.34 -11.34 -5.16
CA HIS A 133 1.06 -10.92 -5.03
C HIS A 133 1.33 -10.29 -3.66
N LEU A 134 0.30 -9.73 -3.04
CA LEU A 134 0.39 -9.13 -1.71
C LEU A 134 0.35 -10.14 -0.57
N ILE A 135 -0.52 -11.14 -0.67
CA ILE A 135 -0.84 -12.02 0.45
C ILE A 135 0.14 -13.19 0.52
N SER A 136 0.44 -13.81 -0.63
CA SER A 136 1.23 -15.04 -0.70
C SER A 136 2.61 -14.97 -0.03
N PRO A 137 3.36 -13.85 -0.05
CA PRO A 137 4.68 -13.81 0.57
C PRO A 137 4.64 -13.57 2.09
N LEU A 138 3.50 -13.18 2.67
CA LEU A 138 3.39 -12.75 4.07
C LEU A 138 3.33 -13.92 5.05
N THR A 139 4.48 -14.54 5.28
CA THR A 139 4.59 -15.77 6.09
C THR A 139 4.24 -15.58 7.58
N SER A 140 4.28 -14.36 8.11
CA SER A 140 3.93 -14.07 9.51
C SER A 140 2.52 -13.51 9.71
N LEU A 141 1.73 -13.43 8.64
CA LEU A 141 0.39 -12.86 8.66
C LEU A 141 -0.55 -13.71 9.53
N ARG A 142 -1.22 -13.08 10.50
CA ARG A 142 -2.24 -13.72 11.34
C ARG A 142 -3.64 -13.20 11.04
N ARG A 143 -3.77 -11.91 10.70
CA ARG A 143 -5.07 -11.29 10.38
C ARG A 143 -5.06 -10.70 8.98
N LEU A 144 -6.07 -11.07 8.20
CA LEU A 144 -6.28 -10.60 6.84
C LEU A 144 -7.69 -10.03 6.69
N LEU A 145 -7.78 -8.75 6.40
CA LEU A 145 -9.01 -8.07 6.01
C LEU A 145 -8.93 -7.70 4.53
N ILE A 146 -9.87 -8.17 3.73
CA ILE A 146 -10.05 -7.74 2.35
C ILE A 146 -11.39 -7.04 2.28
N ALA A 147 -11.42 -5.75 1.96
CA ALA A 147 -12.66 -4.99 1.84
C ALA A 147 -13.11 -4.77 0.38
N GLY A 148 -12.28 -5.15 -0.58
CA GLY A 148 -12.58 -5.07 -2.02
C GLY A 148 -13.13 -6.38 -2.59
N PRO A 149 -13.34 -6.46 -3.92
CA PRO A 149 -13.68 -7.69 -4.61
C PRO A 149 -12.62 -8.77 -4.34
N ALA A 150 -13.02 -9.85 -3.67
CA ALA A 150 -12.21 -11.02 -3.38
C ALA A 150 -12.76 -12.20 -4.18
N ASP A 151 -11.96 -12.70 -5.11
CA ASP A 151 -12.31 -13.87 -5.91
C ASP A 151 -11.91 -15.17 -5.15
N SER A 152 -12.53 -16.28 -5.52
CA SER A 152 -12.46 -17.60 -4.88
C SER A 152 -11.04 -18.14 -4.67
N TRP A 153 -10.08 -17.70 -5.48
CA TRP A 153 -8.69 -18.12 -5.37
C TRP A 153 -7.95 -17.51 -4.18
N ILE A 154 -8.50 -16.50 -3.49
CA ILE A 154 -7.91 -15.92 -2.27
C ILE A 154 -7.64 -17.00 -1.21
N LEU A 155 -8.52 -17.99 -1.11
CA LEU A 155 -8.40 -19.13 -0.20
C LEU A 155 -7.24 -20.07 -0.58
N ARG A 156 -6.83 -20.08 -1.86
CA ARG A 156 -5.68 -20.87 -2.33
C ARG A 156 -4.35 -20.19 -2.08
N THR A 157 -4.37 -18.87 -1.88
CA THR A 157 -3.17 -18.03 -1.75
C THR A 157 -2.89 -17.60 -0.32
N MET A 158 -3.82 -17.90 0.60
CA MET A 158 -3.72 -17.50 1.98
C MET A 158 -2.60 -18.29 2.69
N PRO A 159 -1.67 -17.61 3.38
CA PRO A 159 -0.71 -18.27 4.24
C PRO A 159 -1.44 -19.12 5.30
N SER A 160 -0.89 -20.30 5.61
CA SER A 160 -1.46 -21.18 6.65
C SER A 160 -1.41 -20.57 8.07
N THR A 161 -0.66 -19.48 8.24
CA THR A 161 -0.53 -18.72 9.48
C THR A 161 -1.70 -17.77 9.73
N VAL A 162 -2.59 -17.55 8.76
CA VAL A 162 -3.76 -16.69 8.92
C VAL A 162 -4.78 -17.36 9.83
N GLU A 163 -5.02 -16.75 10.99
CA GLU A 163 -5.95 -17.18 12.02
C GLU A 163 -7.31 -16.48 11.90
N GLN A 164 -7.33 -15.27 11.32
CA GLN A 164 -8.53 -14.45 11.16
C GLN A 164 -8.61 -13.91 9.72
N LEU A 165 -9.71 -14.23 9.04
CA LEU A 165 -10.03 -13.75 7.69
C LEU A 165 -11.34 -12.98 7.71
N GLU A 166 -11.31 -11.74 7.23
CA GLU A 166 -12.49 -10.90 7.03
C GLU A 166 -12.61 -10.56 5.55
N VAL A 167 -13.71 -10.98 4.93
CA VAL A 167 -14.02 -10.73 3.51
C VAL A 167 -15.49 -10.29 3.39
N PRO A 168 -15.84 -9.36 2.48
CA PRO A 168 -17.22 -8.97 2.26
C PRO A 168 -18.00 -10.16 1.70
N LEU A 169 -19.05 -10.57 2.41
CA LEU A 169 -19.98 -11.63 1.97
C LEU A 169 -20.77 -11.23 0.72
N PHE A 170 -20.98 -9.93 0.52
CA PHE A 170 -21.66 -9.36 -0.63
C PHE A 170 -20.73 -8.36 -1.33
N GLN A 171 -20.28 -8.73 -2.52
CA GLN A 171 -19.50 -7.85 -3.37
C GLN A 171 -20.44 -7.23 -4.38
N GLN A 172 -20.65 -5.92 -4.31
CA GLN A 172 -21.28 -5.22 -5.43
C GLN A 172 -20.27 -5.23 -6.58
N PRO A 173 -20.56 -5.91 -7.70
CA PRO A 173 -19.58 -6.09 -8.78
C PRO A 173 -19.05 -4.76 -9.35
N HIS A 174 -19.79 -3.65 -9.14
CA HIS A 174 -19.44 -2.32 -9.63
C HIS A 174 -19.86 -1.20 -8.66
N ALA A 175 -19.58 -1.30 -7.36
CA ALA A 175 -19.86 -0.20 -6.44
C ALA A 175 -19.03 1.05 -6.80
N ARG A 176 -19.70 2.03 -7.41
CA ARG A 176 -19.15 3.38 -7.67
C ARG A 176 -18.89 4.19 -6.40
N SER A 177 -19.27 3.67 -5.23
CA SER A 177 -19.09 4.30 -3.93
C SER A 177 -17.84 3.78 -3.24
N TYR A 178 -16.75 4.51 -3.44
CA TYR A 178 -15.43 4.35 -2.84
C TYR A 178 -15.44 4.67 -1.35
N LEU A 179 -16.00 3.80 -0.52
CA LEU A 179 -15.72 3.88 0.91
C LEU A 179 -14.46 3.07 1.19
N PRO A 180 -13.38 3.71 1.71
CA PRO A 180 -12.20 2.97 2.08
C PRO A 180 -12.57 1.90 3.13
N PRO A 181 -11.84 0.78 3.18
CA PRO A 181 -11.95 -0.17 4.28
C PRO A 181 -11.98 0.55 5.63
N PRO A 182 -12.82 0.10 6.58
CA PRO A 182 -12.78 0.62 7.93
C PRO A 182 -11.36 0.47 8.49
N PRO A 183 -10.90 1.39 9.34
CA PRO A 183 -9.62 1.24 10.02
C PRO A 183 -9.63 -0.09 10.78
N ILE A 184 -8.52 -0.84 10.71
CA ILE A 184 -8.31 -1.99 11.58
C ILE A 184 -8.41 -1.46 13.00
N ARG A 185 -9.38 -1.99 13.76
CA ARG A 185 -9.55 -1.60 15.15
C ARG A 185 -8.40 -2.21 15.92
N ASP A 186 -7.59 -1.34 16.53
CA ASP A 186 -6.66 -1.77 17.59
C ASP A 186 -7.54 -2.39 18.68
N SER A 187 -7.46 -3.72 18.80
CA SER A 187 -8.11 -4.51 19.85
C SER A 187 -7.10 -4.74 20.96
#